data_AF-A0A941ZQD0-F1
#
_entry.id   AF-A0A941ZQD0-F1
#
_cell.length_a   1.000
_cell.length_b   1.000
_cell.length_c   1.000
_cell.angle_alpha   90.00
_cell.angle_beta   90.00
_cell.angle_gamma   90.00
#
_symmetry.space_group_name_H-M   'P 1'
#
loop_
_entity.id
_entity.type
_entity.pdbx_description
1 polymer ?
#
loop_
_entity_poly.entity_id
_entity_poly.type
_entity_poly.pdbx_seq_one_letter_code
_entity_poly.pdbx_strand_id
1 'polypeptide(L)'
;MSQTQIIDANASKWGVWVSILIIVAAFVAYLFLPLQPAYLKSLLLLAGFVVAAVVYFVSPSGKAFVAFAKDALRETKKVVWPTRKEVLQMAGVVFLFVFVMALFILGVDKTIEWVLYDLILRWKK
;
A
#
# COMPACT_ATOMS: atom_id res chain seq x y z
N MET A 1 22.06 -3.46 18.41
CA MET A 1 21.61 -4.87 18.30
C MET A 1 20.28 -4.98 19.02
N SER A 2 19.17 -4.99 18.27
CA SER A 2 17.82 -4.93 18.84
C SER A 2 17.44 -6.26 19.51
N GLN A 3 17.37 -6.25 20.84
CA GLN A 3 16.92 -7.35 21.72
C GLN A 3 15.50 -7.89 21.39
N THR A 4 14.80 -7.34 20.40
CA THR A 4 13.44 -7.74 20.00
C THR A 4 13.39 -9.03 19.17
N GLN A 5 14.48 -9.43 18.52
CA GLN A 5 14.48 -10.66 17.71
C GLN A 5 14.56 -11.95 18.54
N ILE A 6 15.11 -11.88 19.76
CA ILE A 6 15.44 -13.08 20.56
C ILE A 6 14.30 -13.46 21.54
N ILE A 7 13.36 -12.55 21.81
CA ILE A 7 12.24 -12.80 22.74
C ILE A 7 10.94 -13.22 22.01
N ASP A 8 10.79 -12.95 20.70
CA ASP A 8 9.52 -13.15 19.99
C ASP A 8 9.42 -14.42 19.12
N ALA A 9 10.52 -15.19 18.95
CA ALA A 9 10.48 -16.43 18.17
C ALA A 9 9.55 -17.50 18.77
N ASN A 10 9.29 -17.43 20.08
CA ASN A 10 8.45 -18.38 20.84
C ASN A 10 7.20 -17.73 21.46
N ALA A 11 6.87 -16.49 21.08
CA ALA A 11 5.64 -15.84 21.52
C ALA A 11 4.43 -16.65 21.02
N SER A 12 3.51 -16.98 21.93
CA SER A 12 2.40 -17.89 21.64
C SER A 12 1.50 -17.31 20.53
N LYS A 13 1.61 -17.86 19.31
CA LYS A 13 0.84 -17.44 18.12
C LYS A 13 -0.66 -17.73 18.22
N TRP A 14 -1.08 -18.38 19.31
CA TRP A 14 -2.46 -18.78 19.58
C TRP A 14 -3.45 -17.62 19.50
N GLY A 15 -3.07 -16.43 19.99
CA GLY A 15 -3.94 -15.25 19.90
C GLY A 15 -4.26 -14.83 18.46
N VAL A 16 -3.32 -14.99 17.53
CA VAL A 16 -3.52 -14.68 16.09
C VAL A 16 -4.48 -15.67 15.45
N TRP A 17 -4.29 -16.97 15.73
CA TRP A 17 -5.19 -18.02 15.26
C TRP A 17 -6.62 -17.84 15.77
N VAL A 18 -6.79 -17.43 17.03
CA VAL A 18 -8.11 -17.13 17.60
C VAL A 18 -8.77 -15.94 16.88
N SER A 19 -8.05 -14.86 16.61
CA SER A 19 -8.59 -13.73 15.83
C SER A 19 -9.00 -14.13 14.42
N ILE A 20 -8.19 -14.95 13.73
CA ILE A 20 -8.52 -15.47 12.38
C ILE A 20 -9.78 -16.33 12.44
N LEU A 21 -9.89 -17.23 13.43
CA LEU A 21 -11.06 -18.08 13.62
C LEU A 21 -12.33 -17.25 13.87
N ILE A 22 -12.24 -16.15 14.64
CA ILE A 22 -13.37 -15.24 14.87
C ILE A 22 -13.81 -14.55 13.57
N ILE A 23 -12.87 -14.12 12.72
CA ILE A 23 -13.20 -13.51 11.41
C ILE A 23 -13.88 -14.55 10.51
N VAL A 24 -13.33 -15.76 10.43
CA VAL A 24 -13.92 -16.85 9.64
C VAL A 24 -15.30 -17.21 10.17
N ALA A 25 -15.48 -17.31 11.49
CA ALA A 25 -16.78 -17.57 12.10
C ALA A 25 -17.79 -16.45 11.83
N ALA A 26 -17.37 -15.17 11.89
CA ALA A 26 -18.22 -14.04 11.54
C ALA A 26 -18.63 -14.03 10.06
N PHE A 27 -17.72 -14.44 9.18
CA PHE A 27 -17.99 -14.57 7.74
C PHE A 27 -18.91 -15.75 7.42
N VAL A 28 -18.70 -16.90 8.06
CA VAL A 28 -19.59 -18.07 7.96
C VAL A 28 -20.98 -17.74 8.52
N ALA A 29 -21.07 -17.05 9.65
CA ALA A 29 -22.34 -16.57 10.19
C ALA A 29 -23.06 -15.61 9.23
N TYR A 30 -22.33 -14.76 8.51
CA TYR A 30 -22.88 -13.91 7.46
C TYR A 30 -23.48 -14.72 6.29
N LEU A 31 -22.80 -15.80 5.87
CA LEU A 31 -23.24 -16.64 4.75
C LEU A 31 -24.45 -17.53 5.09
N PHE A 32 -24.50 -18.09 6.31
CA PHE A 32 -25.54 -19.05 6.71
C PHE A 32 -26.84 -18.43 7.19
N LEU A 33 -26.90 -17.11 7.44
CA LEU A 33 -28.11 -16.45 7.95
C LEU A 33 -29.08 -16.13 6.79
N PRO A 34 -30.17 -16.88 6.56
CA PRO A 34 -31.00 -16.69 5.37
C PRO A 34 -32.06 -15.60 5.57
N LEU A 35 -32.35 -15.20 6.82
CA LEU A 35 -33.66 -14.64 7.21
C LEU A 35 -33.62 -13.26 7.93
N GLN A 36 -32.75 -12.32 7.54
CA GLN A 36 -32.68 -10.98 8.14
C GLN A 36 -32.50 -9.86 7.09
N PRO A 37 -33.01 -8.63 7.32
CA PRO A 37 -32.78 -7.47 6.45
C PRO A 37 -31.29 -7.17 6.32
N ALA A 38 -30.87 -6.67 5.14
CA ALA A 38 -29.45 -6.50 4.76
C ALA A 38 -28.62 -5.70 5.79
N TYR A 39 -29.25 -4.76 6.50
CA TYR A 39 -28.63 -3.94 7.53
C TYR A 39 -28.20 -4.74 8.78
N LEU A 40 -28.98 -5.74 9.21
CA LEU A 40 -28.63 -6.53 10.41
C LEU A 40 -27.40 -7.43 10.16
N LYS A 41 -27.29 -7.99 8.95
CA LYS A 41 -26.19 -8.90 8.57
C LYS A 41 -24.85 -8.17 8.47
N SER A 42 -24.85 -6.98 7.86
CA SER A 42 -23.65 -6.14 7.75
C SER A 42 -23.18 -5.65 9.12
N LEU A 43 -24.11 -5.33 10.02
CA LEU A 43 -23.81 -4.91 11.39
C LEU A 43 -23.20 -6.05 12.22
N LEU A 44 -23.68 -7.29 12.04
CA LEU A 44 -23.10 -8.47 12.68
C LEU A 44 -21.68 -8.77 12.19
N LEU A 45 -21.43 -8.63 10.88
CA LEU A 45 -20.09 -8.81 10.31
C LEU A 45 -19.12 -7.73 10.82
N LEU A 46 -19.57 -6.47 10.86
CA LEU A 46 -18.82 -5.37 11.46
C LEU A 46 -18.50 -5.63 12.94
N ALA A 47 -19.49 -6.07 13.72
CA ALA A 47 -19.30 -6.41 15.13
C ALA A 47 -18.27 -7.55 15.30
N GLY A 48 -18.36 -8.62 14.49
CA GLY A 48 -17.39 -9.71 14.49
C GLY A 48 -15.98 -9.26 14.14
N PHE A 49 -15.84 -8.35 13.17
CA PHE A 49 -14.55 -7.76 12.81
C PHE A 49 -13.96 -6.90 13.93
N VAL A 50 -14.79 -6.10 14.60
CA VAL A 50 -14.38 -5.31 15.77
C VAL A 50 -13.90 -6.22 16.90
N VAL A 51 -14.64 -7.29 17.21
CA VAL A 51 -14.25 -8.26 18.25
C VAL A 51 -12.92 -8.94 17.88
N ALA A 52 -12.75 -9.38 16.63
CA ALA A 52 -11.50 -9.99 16.19
C ALA A 52 -10.31 -9.03 16.30
N ALA A 53 -10.50 -7.75 15.95
CA ALA A 53 -9.49 -6.71 16.08
C ALA A 53 -9.11 -6.48 17.55
N VAL A 54 -10.08 -6.39 18.46
CA VAL A 54 -9.83 -6.24 19.90
C VAL A 54 -9.04 -7.43 20.44
N VAL A 55 -9.45 -8.66 20.10
CA VAL A 55 -8.74 -9.89 20.50
C VAL A 55 -7.31 -9.88 19.97
N TYR A 56 -7.10 -9.44 18.73
CA TYR A 56 -5.76 -9.34 18.13
C TYR A 56 -4.89 -8.33 18.88
N PHE A 57 -5.38 -7.12 19.15
CA PHE A 57 -4.61 -6.07 19.84
C PHE A 57 -4.32 -6.38 21.31
N VAL A 58 -5.17 -7.15 21.99
CA VAL A 58 -4.93 -7.60 23.37
C VAL A 58 -3.95 -8.78 23.42
N SER A 59 -3.80 -9.53 22.33
CA SER A 59 -2.89 -10.68 22.24
C SER A 59 -1.40 -10.28 22.36
N PRO A 60 -0.53 -11.21 22.79
CA PRO A 60 0.92 -10.96 22.87
C PRO A 60 1.51 -10.45 21.55
N SER A 61 1.12 -11.04 20.42
CA SER A 61 1.54 -10.61 19.08
C SER A 61 1.03 -9.21 18.71
N GLY A 62 -0.19 -8.84 19.10
CA GLY A 62 -0.74 -7.51 18.86
C GLY A 62 -0.02 -6.42 19.66
N LYS A 63 0.32 -6.70 20.92
CA LYS A 63 1.13 -5.79 21.75
C LYS A 63 2.54 -5.59 21.20
N ALA A 64 3.16 -6.66 20.70
CA ALA A 64 4.47 -6.59 20.03
C ALA A 64 4.42 -5.72 18.76
N PHE A 65 3.37 -5.85 17.94
CA PHE A 65 3.16 -4.99 16.77
C PHE A 65 3.02 -3.51 17.15
N VAL A 66 2.25 -3.20 18.20
CA VAL A 66 2.10 -1.81 18.69
C VAL A 66 3.42 -1.24 19.21
N ALA A 67 4.22 -2.05 19.92
CA ALA A 67 5.55 -1.65 20.37
C ALA A 67 6.48 -1.38 19.17
N PHE A 68 6.51 -2.28 18.18
CA PHE A 68 7.25 -2.10 16.94
C PHE A 68 6.83 -0.83 16.19
N ALA A 69 5.52 -0.57 16.08
CA ALA A 69 5.02 0.64 15.43
C ALA A 69 5.49 1.92 16.15
N LYS A 70 5.51 1.92 17.48
CA LYS A 70 6.05 3.04 18.27
C LYS A 70 7.54 3.25 18.02
N ASP A 71 8.31 2.17 17.93
CA ASP A 71 9.74 2.25 17.65
C ASP A 71 10.02 2.68 16.21
N ALA A 72 9.23 2.22 15.24
CA ALA A 72 9.27 2.71 13.86
C ALA A 72 8.97 4.21 13.77
N LEU A 73 7.96 4.70 14.49
CA LEU A 73 7.66 6.14 14.56
C LEU A 73 8.79 6.95 15.20
N ARG A 74 9.45 6.41 16.23
CA ARG A 74 10.63 7.04 16.85
C ARG A 74 11.80 7.10 15.88
N GLU A 75 12.00 6.07 15.08
CA GLU A 75 13.07 6.03 14.07
C GLU A 75 12.78 6.96 12.89
N THR A 76 11.52 7.02 12.42
CA THR A 76 11.10 7.97 11.39
C THR A 76 11.30 9.42 11.83
N LYS A 77 11.20 9.73 13.13
CA LYS A 77 11.53 11.07 13.65
C LYS A 77 13.02 11.41 13.58
N LYS A 78 13.90 10.40 13.50
CA LYS A 78 15.34 10.60 13.29
C LYS A 78 15.70 10.79 11.82
N VAL A 79 14.78 10.49 10.91
CA VAL A 79 14.94 10.79 9.48
C VAL A 79 14.85 12.30 9.33
N VAL A 80 16.01 12.92 9.18
CA VAL A 80 16.10 14.33 8.80
C VAL A 80 15.64 14.40 7.35
N TRP A 81 14.40 14.80 7.15
CA TRP A 81 13.86 14.96 5.81
C TRP A 81 14.69 16.03 5.08
N PRO A 82 15.13 15.73 3.84
CA PRO A 82 15.86 16.69 3.03
C PRO A 82 15.05 17.98 2.91
N THR A 83 15.75 19.11 2.83
CA THR A 83 15.08 20.40 2.77
C THR A 83 14.22 20.48 1.50
N ARG A 84 13.14 21.27 1.53
CA ARG A 84 12.28 21.45 0.33
C ARG A 84 13.07 21.85 -0.91
N LYS A 85 14.17 22.57 -0.72
CA LYS A 85 15.07 22.99 -1.80
C LYS A 85 15.80 21.80 -2.44
N GLU A 86 16.32 20.87 -1.64
CA GLU A 86 16.97 19.64 -2.13
C GLU A 86 15.98 18.73 -2.86
N VAL A 87 14.77 18.57 -2.31
CA VAL A 87 13.71 17.77 -2.95
C VAL A 87 13.34 18.38 -4.31
N LEU A 88 13.12 19.68 -4.35
CA LEU A 88 12.78 20.39 -5.60
C LEU A 88 13.92 20.39 -6.60
N GLN A 89 15.18 20.43 -6.15
CA GLN A 89 16.34 20.34 -7.03
C GLN A 89 16.41 18.97 -7.69
N MET A 90 16.27 17.88 -6.93
CA MET A 90 16.27 16.53 -7.49
C MET A 90 15.07 16.32 -8.41
N ALA A 91 13.87 16.74 -8.00
CA ALA A 91 12.68 16.67 -8.85
C ALA A 91 12.84 17.50 -10.13
N GLY A 92 13.45 18.69 -10.05
CA GLY A 92 13.72 19.56 -11.19
C GLY A 92 14.70 18.95 -12.19
N VAL A 93 15.76 18.29 -11.71
CA VAL A 93 16.70 17.54 -12.56
C VAL A 93 15.98 16.41 -13.29
N VAL A 94 15.14 15.63 -12.59
CA VAL A 94 14.34 14.57 -13.22
C VAL A 94 13.35 15.14 -14.22
N PHE A 95 12.68 16.24 -13.89
CA PHE A 95 11.72 16.90 -14.77
C PHE A 95 12.39 17.42 -16.05
N LEU A 96 13.56 18.04 -15.92
CA LEU A 96 14.36 18.48 -17.07
C LEU A 96 14.74 17.30 -17.96
N PHE A 97 15.19 16.19 -17.37
CA PHE A 97 15.54 14.99 -18.11
C PHE A 97 14.34 14.45 -18.91
N VAL A 98 13.19 14.27 -18.27
CA VAL A 98 11.97 13.78 -18.95
C VAL A 98 11.50 14.77 -20.00
N PHE A 99 11.60 16.08 -19.76
CA PHE A 99 11.24 17.11 -20.73
C PHE A 99 12.11 17.04 -21.99
N VAL A 100 13.42 16.86 -21.85
CA VAL A 100 14.33 16.68 -22.99
C VAL A 100 13.99 15.40 -23.76
N MET A 101 13.70 14.30 -23.08
CA MET A 101 13.27 13.05 -23.74
C MET A 101 11.94 13.22 -24.47
N ALA A 102 10.98 13.93 -23.87
CA ALA A 102 9.70 14.23 -24.51
C ALA A 102 9.89 15.08 -25.78
N LEU A 103 10.75 16.10 -25.75
CA LEU A 103 11.09 16.90 -26.93
C LEU A 103 11.80 16.07 -28.00
N PHE A 104 12.69 15.16 -27.60
CA PHE A 104 13.38 14.26 -28.52
C PHE A 104 12.39 13.34 -29.24
N ILE A 105 11.52 12.66 -28.50
CA ILE A 105 10.48 11.79 -29.08
C ILE A 105 9.56 12.60 -30.00
N LEU A 106 9.11 13.77 -29.56
CA LEU A 106 8.28 14.66 -30.38
C LEU A 106 8.97 15.06 -31.68
N GLY A 107 10.29 15.34 -31.65
CA GLY A 107 11.07 15.64 -32.85
C GLY A 107 11.16 14.45 -33.80
N VAL A 108 11.41 13.25 -33.27
CA VAL A 108 11.46 12.01 -34.05
C VAL A 108 10.10 11.71 -34.68
N ASP A 109 9.03 11.77 -33.90
CA ASP A 109 7.65 11.54 -34.37
C ASP A 109 7.29 12.51 -35.50
N LYS A 110 7.64 13.79 -35.35
CA LYS A 110 7.42 14.81 -36.39
C LYS A 110 8.27 14.60 -37.64
N THR A 111 9.50 14.11 -37.46
CA THR A 111 10.40 13.78 -38.58
C THR A 111 9.86 12.58 -39.36
N ILE A 112 9.41 11.54 -38.67
CA ILE A 112 8.79 10.36 -39.30
C ILE A 112 7.52 10.78 -40.03
N GLU A 113 6.66 11.59 -39.41
CA GLU A 113 5.44 12.13 -40.04
C GLU A 113 5.78 12.88 -41.34
N TRP A 114 6.76 13.79 -41.31
CA TRP A 114 7.20 14.54 -42.49
C TRP A 114 7.77 13.64 -43.59
N VAL A 115 8.66 12.70 -43.26
CA VAL A 115 9.24 11.75 -44.22
C VAL A 115 8.16 10.85 -44.82
N LEU A 116 7.23 10.36 -44.00
CA LEU A 116 6.15 9.51 -44.45
C LEU A 116 5.23 10.26 -45.42
N TYR A 117 4.84 11.50 -45.09
CA TYR A 117 4.01 12.31 -45.99
C TYR A 117 4.75 12.69 -47.26
N ASP A 118 6.00 13.13 -47.22
CA ASP A 118 6.73 13.46 -48.45
C ASP A 118 6.96 12.21 -49.32
N LEU A 119 7.25 11.04 -48.73
CA LEU A 119 7.51 9.84 -49.52
C LEU A 119 6.24 9.19 -50.08
N ILE A 120 5.19 9.02 -49.26
CA ILE A 120 3.94 8.36 -49.69
C ILE A 120 3.08 9.30 -50.55
N LEU A 121 2.97 10.58 -50.16
CA LEU A 121 2.02 11.49 -50.80
C LEU A 121 2.58 12.10 -52.09
N ARG A 122 3.91 12.16 -52.23
CA ARG A 122 4.59 12.58 -53.47
C ARG A 122 4.73 11.45 -54.50
N TRP A 123 4.71 10.18 -54.08
CA TRP A 123 4.76 9.03 -55.01
C TRP A 123 3.42 8.77 -55.71
N LYS A 124 2.31 9.29 -55.18
CA LYS A 124 0.96 9.15 -55.74
C LYS A 124 0.52 10.36 -56.59
N LYS A 125 1.46 11.13 -57.13
CA LYS A 125 1.21 12.25 -58.04
C LYS A 125 1.92 12.05 -59.36
#